data_AF-A0A432IXG9-F1
#
_entry.id   AF-A0A432IXG9-F1
#
_cell.length_a   1.000
_cell.length_b   1.000
_cell.length_c   1.000
_cell.angle_alpha   90.00
_cell.angle_beta   90.00
_cell.angle_gamma   90.00
#
_symmetry.space_group_name_H-M   'P 1'
#
loop_
_entity.id
_entity.type
_entity.pdbx_description
1 polymer ?
#
loop_
_entity_poly.entity_id
_entity_poly.type
_entity_poly.pdbx_seq_one_letter_code
_entity_poly.pdbx_strand_id
1 'polypeptide(L)' 'MRIEEDIKLDYADVLFRPKRSTLHSRKDVELKRTYTFKYSNHQWSGIPIIAANMDGVGELEIAKNLAKFELMTCLTKQHD' A
#
# COMPACT_ATOMS: atom_id res chain seq x y z
N MET A 1 25.61 -9.68 -19.90
CA MET A 1 25.25 -9.29 -18.52
C MET A 1 25.10 -7.78 -18.51
N ARG A 2 23.89 -7.26 -18.24
CA ARG A 2 23.67 -5.80 -18.14
C ARG A 2 23.90 -5.44 -16.68
N ILE A 3 25.02 -4.80 -16.40
CA ILE A 3 25.34 -4.29 -15.06
C ILE A 3 24.62 -2.95 -14.93
N GLU A 4 23.83 -2.78 -13.87
CA GLU A 4 23.24 -1.50 -13.54
C GLU A 4 24.22 -0.74 -12.65
N GLU A 5 24.71 0.40 -13.13
CA GLU A 5 25.69 1.23 -12.41
C GLU A 5 25.05 2.28 -11.50
N ASP A 6 23.71 2.39 -11.53
CA ASP A 6 22.99 3.40 -10.77
C ASP A 6 23.01 3.13 -9.27
N ILE A 7 23.18 4.22 -8.50
CA ILE A 7 23.09 4.20 -7.03
C ILE A 7 21.71 3.70 -6.61
N LYS A 8 21.68 2.74 -5.69
CA LYS A 8 20.45 2.22 -5.08
C LYS A 8 20.31 2.82 -3.68
N LEU A 9 19.21 3.54 -3.47
CA LEU A 9 18.89 4.17 -2.18
C LEU A 9 17.88 3.30 -1.42
N ASP A 10 18.10 3.11 -0.13
CA ASP A 10 17.16 2.51 0.81
C ASP A 10 16.34 3.60 1.52
N TYR A 11 15.30 3.22 2.26
CA TYR A 11 14.48 4.14 3.04
C TYR A 11 15.29 4.90 4.10
N ALA A 12 16.37 4.31 4.60
CA ALA A 12 17.27 4.95 5.56
C ALA A 12 18.11 6.08 4.95
N ASP A 13 18.27 6.11 3.62
CA ASP A 13 19.12 7.08 2.92
C ASP A 13 18.40 8.39 2.61
N VAL A 14 17.07 8.45 2.81
CA VAL A 14 16.23 9.54 2.32
C VAL A 14 15.26 10.07 3.36
N LEU A 15 14.93 11.37 3.25
CA LEU A 15 13.94 12.04 4.08
C LEU A 15 13.01 12.90 3.23
N PHE A 16 11.75 13.02 3.64
CA PHE A 16 10.85 14.02 3.06
C PHE A 16 11.18 15.41 3.59
N ARG A 17 11.38 16.37 2.68
CA ARG A 17 11.51 17.79 3.04
C ARG A 17 10.13 18.38 3.37
N PRO A 18 9.91 18.94 4.58
CA PRO A 18 8.66 19.62 4.91
C PRO A 18 8.37 20.79 3.94
N LYS A 19 7.08 20.98 3.62
CA LYS A 19 6.60 22.10 2.78
C LYS A 19 5.42 22.79 3.47
N ARG A 20 5.22 24.07 3.13
CA ARG A 20 4.04 24.83 3.59
C ARG A 20 2.77 24.11 3.10
N SER A 21 1.84 23.86 4.00
CA SER A 21 0.56 23.22 3.73
C SER A 21 -0.58 24.16 4.12
N THR A 22 -1.73 24.02 3.45
CA THR A 22 -2.99 24.66 3.83
C THR A 22 -3.82 23.79 4.78
N LEU A 23 -3.41 22.54 5.03
CA LEU A 23 -4.10 21.64 5.94
C LEU A 23 -3.87 22.09 7.38
N HIS A 24 -4.95 22.18 8.16
CA HIS A 24 -4.93 22.60 9.55
C HIS A 24 -4.84 21.41 10.52
N SER A 25 -5.28 20.22 10.10
CA SER A 25 -5.20 19.01 10.92
C SER A 25 -4.85 17.77 10.09
N ARG A 26 -4.22 16.79 10.76
CA ARG A 26 -3.89 15.48 10.16
C ARG A 26 -5.13 14.68 9.78
N LYS A 27 -6.27 14.93 10.43
CA LYS A 27 -7.56 14.27 10.13
C LYS A 27 -8.14 14.69 8.77
N ASP A 28 -7.68 15.82 8.23
CA ASP A 28 -8.17 16.37 6.96
C ASP A 28 -7.44 15.74 5.75
N VAL A 29 -6.52 14.80 5.99
CA VAL A 29 -5.76 14.10 4.95
C VAL A 29 -6.56 12.92 4.43
N GLU A 30 -6.86 12.93 3.13
CA GLU A 30 -7.49 11.82 2.43
C GLU A 30 -6.43 10.78 2.00
N LEU A 31 -6.59 9.55 2.48
CA LEU A 31 -5.69 8.43 2.17
C LEU A 31 -6.22 7.54 1.04
N LYS A 32 -7.53 7.60 0.76
CA LYS A 32 -8.16 6.80 -0.30
C LYS A 32 -7.63 7.19 -1.67
N ARG A 33 -7.32 6.19 -2.48
CA ARG A 33 -6.90 6.34 -3.88
C ARG A 33 -7.82 5.53 -4.76
N THR A 34 -8.05 6.04 -5.96
CA THR A 34 -8.76 5.32 -7.03
C THR A 34 -7.79 5.08 -8.17
N TYR A 35 -7.60 3.80 -8.53
CA TYR A 35 -6.76 3.38 -9.64
C TYR A 35 -7.59 2.71 -10.71
N THR A 36 -7.27 3.01 -11.97
CA THR A 36 -7.75 2.24 -13.13
C THR A 36 -6.57 1.43 -13.66
N PHE A 37 -6.69 0.11 -13.65
CA PHE A 37 -5.62 -0.78 -14.04
C PHE A 37 -5.48 -0.83 -15.57
N LYS A 38 -4.26 -0.54 -16.07
CA LYS A 38 -3.97 -0.39 -17.51
C LYS A 38 -4.38 -1.59 -18.36
N TYR A 39 -4.21 -2.81 -17.87
CA TYR A 39 -4.38 -4.03 -18.67
C TYR A 39 -5.74 -4.72 -18.47
N SER A 40 -6.34 -4.61 -17.27
CA SER A 40 -7.66 -5.20 -17.00
C SER A 40 -8.81 -4.23 -17.18
N ASN A 41 -8.54 -2.92 -17.26
CA ASN A 41 -9.53 -1.83 -17.23
C ASN A 41 -10.43 -1.83 -15.98
N HIS A 42 -10.13 -2.65 -14.98
CA HIS A 42 -10.84 -2.61 -13.70
C HIS A 42 -10.46 -1.36 -12.90
N GLN A 43 -11.40 -0.90 -12.10
CA GLN A 43 -11.19 0.19 -11.16
C GLN A 43 -11.18 -0.36 -9.73
N TRP A 44 -10.24 0.14 -8.92
CA TRP A 44 -10.19 -0.14 -7.49
C TRP A 44 -10.11 1.17 -6.71
N SER A 45 -10.80 1.22 -5.57
CA SER A 45 -10.76 2.36 -4.64
C SER A 45 -10.57 1.87 -3.20
N GLY A 46 -9.61 2.45 -2.48
CA GLY A 46 -9.32 2.11 -1.08
C GLY A 46 -8.02 2.77 -0.60
N ILE A 47 -7.55 2.40 0.60
CA ILE A 47 -6.24 2.83 1.11
C ILE A 47 -5.17 1.86 0.56
N PRO A 48 -4.14 2.34 -0.17
CA PRO A 48 -3.19 1.49 -0.91
C PRO A 48 -2.11 0.88 0.00
N ILE A 49 -2.55 0.17 1.04
CA ILE A 49 -1.72 -0.64 1.91
C ILE A 49 -2.29 -2.06 1.86
N ILE A 50 -1.39 -3.02 1.64
CA ILE A 50 -1.75 -4.40 1.33
C ILE A 50 -0.97 -5.30 2.28
N ALA A 51 -1.68 -6.11 3.07
CA ALA A 51 -1.06 -7.15 3.87
C ALA A 51 -0.47 -8.26 2.98
N ALA A 52 0.73 -8.72 3.33
CA ALA A 52 1.48 -9.70 2.57
C ALA A 52 0.82 -11.09 2.59
N ASN A 53 1.00 -11.86 1.52
CA ASN A 53 0.48 -13.23 1.36
C ASN A 53 1.36 -14.28 2.06
N MET A 54 1.74 -14.00 3.31
CA MET A 54 2.54 -14.89 4.16
C MET A 54 1.65 -15.58 5.18
N ASP A 55 2.04 -16.77 5.60
CA ASP A 55 1.33 -17.50 6.66
C ASP A 55 1.39 -16.69 7.96
N GLY A 56 0.25 -16.56 8.64
CA GLY A 56 0.10 -15.70 9.82
C GLY A 56 -0.06 -14.19 9.53
N VAL A 57 0.00 -13.77 8.25
CA VAL A 57 -0.29 -12.38 7.83
C VAL A 57 -1.48 -12.33 6.88
N GLY A 58 -1.48 -13.17 5.85
CA GLY A 58 -2.51 -13.22 4.81
C GLY A 58 -3.73 -14.06 5.19
N GLU A 59 -4.10 -14.09 6.47
CA GLU A 59 -5.20 -14.90 7.02
C GLU A 59 -6.57 -14.21 6.86
N LEU A 60 -7.65 -15.01 6.81
CA LEU A 60 -9.01 -14.49 6.70
C LEU A 60 -9.42 -13.56 7.85
N GLU A 61 -8.93 -13.82 9.07
CA GLU A 61 -9.17 -12.96 10.22
C GLU A 61 -8.52 -11.57 10.04
N ILE A 62 -7.29 -11.55 9.54
CA ILE A 62 -6.55 -10.31 9.25
C ILE A 62 -7.26 -9.54 8.14
N ALA A 63 -7.69 -10.22 7.07
CA ALA A 63 -8.47 -9.62 6.00
C ALA A 63 -9.75 -8.95 6.51
N LYS A 64 -10.52 -9.62 7.38
CA LYS A 64 -11.74 -9.07 7.98
C LYS A 64 -11.46 -7.83 8.83
N ASN A 65 -10.35 -7.80 9.55
CA ASN A 65 -9.99 -6.64 10.38
C ASN A 65 -9.47 -5.47 9.56
N LEU A 66 -8.62 -5.72 8.56
CA LEU A 66 -8.07 -4.68 7.67
C LEU A 66 -9.15 -4.08 6.77
N ALA A 67 -10.13 -4.88 6.33
CA ALA A 67 -11.26 -4.39 5.53
C ALA A 67 -12.08 -3.29 6.23
N LYS A 68 -12.13 -3.27 7.57
CA LYS A 68 -12.80 -2.21 8.36
C LYS A 68 -12.18 -0.82 8.14
N PHE A 69 -10.93 -0.77 7.69
CA PHE A 69 -10.18 0.45 7.42
C PHE A 69 -9.97 0.69 5.91
N GLU A 70 -10.72 -0.01 5.04
CA GLU A 70 -10.56 0.05 3.58
C GLU A 70 -9.16 -0.38 3.09
N LEU A 71 -8.47 -1.24 3.85
CA LEU A 71 -7.17 -1.81 3.52
C LEU A 71 -7.33 -3.16 2.81
N MET A 72 -6.33 -3.56 2.03
CA MET A 72 -6.34 -4.82 1.29
C MET A 72 -5.50 -5.90 1.99
N THR A 73 -5.82 -7.16 1.73
CA THR A 73 -5.03 -8.32 2.18
C THR A 73 -4.85 -9.27 1.01
N CYS A 74 -3.59 -9.61 0.70
CA CYS A 74 -3.32 -10.73 -0.18
C CYS A 74 -3.40 -12.00 0.65
N LEU A 75 -4.42 -12.81 0.38
CA LEU A 75 -4.61 -14.08 1.06
C LEU A 75 -3.41 -15.01 0.78
N THR A 76 -2.96 -15.76 1.79
CA THR A 76 -1.98 -16.86 1.57
C THR A 76 -2.54 -17.89 0.54
N LYS A 77 -1.70 -18.78 0.04
CA LYS A 77 -2.13 -19.80 -0.95
C LYS A 77 -2.68 -21.04 -0.25
N GLN A 78 -2.24 -21.24 0.99
CA GLN A 78 -2.59 -22.37 1.84
C GLN A 78 -3.72 -21.91 2.76
N HIS A 79 -4.94 -21.93 2.23
CA HIS A 79 -6.14 -21.79 3.05
C HIS A 79 -6.89 -23.11 3.01
N ASP A 80 -7.20 -23.64 4.17
CA ASP A 80 -8.39 -24.47 4.36
C ASP A 80 -9.62 -23.56 4.56
#